data_AF-A0A4T0LW58-F1
#
_entry.id   AF-A0A4T0LW58-F1
#
_cell.length_a   1.000
_cell.length_b   1.000
_cell.length_c   1.000
_cell.angle_alpha   90.00
_cell.angle_beta   90.00
_cell.angle_gamma   90.00
#
_symmetry.space_group_name_H-M   'P 1'
#
loop_
_entity.id
_entity.type
_entity.pdbx_description
1 polymer ?
#
loop_
_entity_poly.entity_id
_entity_poly.type
_entity_poly.pdbx_seq_one_letter_code
_entity_poly.pdbx_strand_id
1 'polypeptide(L)'
;MKCIKYTRYGNMALYDCKGIILHKDIKGHVDADYAGCWDTARSTSGCVFTYSGGAIAWTSKRQKCVATSTSEAENMAIKHGSDIAIWLRNVMDYLGRNL
;
A
#
# COMPACT_ATOMS: atom_id res chain seq x y z
N MET A 1 -9.11 -8.35 -5.93
CA MET A 1 -7.75 -8.66 -6.45
C MET A 1 -7.70 -8.39 -7.95
N LYS A 2 -7.52 -7.13 -8.37
CA LYS A 2 -7.17 -6.82 -9.75
C LYS A 2 -5.79 -6.16 -9.81
N CYS A 3 -5.10 -6.52 -10.88
CA CYS A 3 -3.67 -6.36 -11.09
C CYS A 3 -3.44 -5.10 -11.94
N ILE A 4 -2.77 -4.08 -11.39
CA ILE A 4 -2.30 -2.93 -12.15
C ILE A 4 -0.77 -2.96 -12.11
N LYS A 5 -0.15 -3.21 -13.27
CA LYS A 5 1.31 -3.19 -13.45
C LYS A 5 1.76 -1.74 -13.64
N TYR A 6 2.77 -1.30 -12.90
CA TYR A 6 3.58 -0.14 -13.32
C TYR A 6 5.07 -0.48 -13.32
N THR A 7 5.71 -0.15 -14.44
CA THR A 7 7.10 -0.43 -14.82
C THR A 7 8.03 0.75 -14.50
N ARG A 8 9.10 0.45 -13.73
CA ARG A 8 10.47 0.99 -13.71
C ARG A 8 10.69 2.51 -13.75
N TYR A 9 11.18 3.08 -12.64
CA TYR A 9 12.05 4.27 -12.61
C TYR A 9 13.08 4.10 -11.47
N GLY A 10 14.33 3.78 -11.82
CA GLY A 10 15.41 3.60 -10.82
C GLY A 10 15.28 2.33 -9.96
N ASN A 11 16.18 2.14 -9.01
CA ASN A 11 16.31 0.96 -8.11
C ASN A 11 15.12 0.76 -7.13
N MET A 12 13.89 1.09 -7.53
CA MET A 12 12.73 1.20 -6.65
C MET A 12 11.58 0.28 -7.08
N ALA A 13 11.19 -0.60 -6.16
CA ALA A 13 9.94 -1.38 -6.04
C ALA A 13 9.29 -1.94 -7.32
N LEU A 14 9.40 -3.28 -7.49
CA LEU A 14 8.56 -4.04 -8.40
C LEU A 14 7.20 -4.30 -7.73
N TYR A 15 6.12 -3.79 -8.33
CA TYR A 15 4.75 -4.16 -7.96
C TYR A 15 4.41 -5.46 -8.69
N ASP A 16 4.64 -6.60 -8.04
CA ASP A 16 4.12 -7.88 -8.54
C ASP A 16 2.63 -7.99 -8.18
N CYS A 17 1.91 -8.91 -8.83
CA CYS A 17 0.53 -9.33 -8.53
C CYS A 17 0.32 -9.84 -7.08
N LYS A 18 1.34 -9.74 -6.23
CA LYS A 18 1.42 -10.20 -4.83
C LYS A 18 1.77 -9.09 -3.82
N GLY A 19 1.97 -7.82 -4.23
CA GLY A 19 2.17 -6.72 -3.29
C GLY A 19 3.29 -5.73 -3.63
N ILE A 20 3.41 -4.70 -2.79
CA ILE A 20 4.52 -3.73 -2.78
C ILE A 20 5.75 -4.42 -2.19
N ILE A 21 6.76 -4.70 -3.02
CA ILE A 21 8.04 -5.24 -2.55
C ILE A 21 9.00 -4.07 -2.36
N LEU A 22 9.33 -3.76 -1.10
CA LEU A 22 10.23 -2.65 -0.74
C LEU A 22 11.69 -3.09 -0.62
N HIS A 23 11.91 -4.32 -0.15
CA HIS A 23 13.20 -5.00 -0.02
C HIS A 23 12.93 -6.52 -0.05
N LYS A 24 13.95 -7.36 -0.22
CA LYS A 24 13.82 -8.84 -0.24
C LYS A 24 13.00 -9.39 0.94
N ASP A 25 13.08 -8.72 2.08
CA ASP A 25 12.47 -9.14 3.34
C ASP A 25 11.22 -8.35 3.75
N ILE A 26 10.85 -7.28 3.03
CA ILE A 26 9.65 -6.47 3.30
C ILE A 26 8.60 -6.69 2.21
N LYS A 27 7.43 -7.17 2.62
CA LYS A 27 6.27 -7.37 1.74
C LYS A 27 5.10 -6.53 2.21
N GLY A 28 4.57 -5.68 1.33
CA GLY A 28 3.39 -4.85 1.56
C GLY A 28 2.19 -5.34 0.76
N HIS A 29 1.02 -5.40 1.38
CA HIS A 29 -0.26 -5.65 0.71
C HIS A 29 -1.15 -4.44 0.91
N VAL A 30 -1.90 -4.08 -0.12
CA VAL A 30 -2.80 -2.93 -0.12
C VAL A 30 -4.12 -3.38 -0.73
N ASP A 31 -5.21 -2.93 -0.15
CA ASP A 31 -6.56 -3.23 -0.60
C ASP A 31 -7.48 -2.02 -0.44
N ALA A 32 -8.57 -2.00 -1.20
CA ALA A 32 -9.60 -0.99 -1.09
C ALA A 32 -10.98 -1.63 -1.14
N ASP A 33 -11.81 -1.29 -0.15
CA ASP A 33 -13.22 -1.63 -0.12
C ASP A 33 -14.03 -0.47 -0.70
N TYR A 34 -14.58 -0.64 -1.90
CA TYR A 34 -15.28 0.41 -2.64
C TYR A 34 -16.69 0.65 -2.08
N ALA A 35 -17.00 1.93 -1.81
CA ALA A 35 -18.33 2.36 -1.34
C ALA A 35 -18.87 1.61 -0.11
N GLY A 36 -18.00 0.98 0.70
CA GLY A 36 -18.40 0.18 1.87
C GLY A 36 -19.08 0.96 3.00
N CYS A 37 -19.00 2.30 3.00
CA CYS A 37 -19.71 3.15 3.96
C CYS A 37 -21.06 3.63 3.39
N TRP A 38 -22.16 3.06 3.86
CA TRP A 38 -23.52 3.39 3.42
C TRP A 38 -23.87 4.88 3.54
N ASP A 39 -23.44 5.54 4.62
CA ASP A 39 -23.79 6.95 4.87
C ASP A 39 -23.08 7.93 3.94
N THR A 40 -21.85 7.60 3.51
CA THR A 40 -20.99 8.55 2.79
C THR A 40 -20.57 8.07 1.41
N ALA A 41 -20.89 6.82 1.04
CA ALA A 41 -20.39 6.09 -0.11
C ALA A 41 -18.85 6.10 -0.25
N ARG A 42 -18.13 6.43 0.82
CA ARG A 42 -16.66 6.49 0.81
C ARG A 42 -16.08 5.10 0.95
N SER A 43 -15.07 4.84 0.15
CA SER A 43 -14.29 3.60 0.20
C SER A 43 -13.37 3.57 1.41
N THR A 44 -12.95 2.38 1.82
CA THR A 44 -11.95 2.18 2.88
C THR A 44 -10.67 1.63 2.28
N SER A 45 -9.54 2.28 2.53
CA SER A 45 -8.21 1.82 2.13
C SER A 45 -7.56 1.07 3.28
N GLY A 46 -7.03 -0.11 3.00
CA GLY A 46 -6.26 -0.92 3.94
C GLY A 46 -4.86 -1.21 3.42
N CYS A 47 -3.88 -1.30 4.33
CA CYS A 47 -2.59 -1.89 3.99
C CYS A 47 -1.98 -2.66 5.17
N VAL A 48 -1.11 -3.60 4.84
CA VAL A 48 -0.28 -4.33 5.81
C VAL A 48 1.10 -4.56 5.24
N PHE A 49 2.13 -4.22 5.99
CA PHE A 49 3.53 -4.46 5.69
C PHE A 49 4.09 -5.47 6.68
N THR A 50 4.79 -6.46 6.15
CA THR A 50 5.42 -7.53 6.91
C THR A 50 6.93 -7.54 6.68
N TYR A 51 7.69 -7.83 7.74
CA TYR A 51 9.13 -8.05 7.70
C TYR A 51 9.46 -9.35 8.42
N SER A 52 10.20 -10.24 7.77
CA SER A 52 10.54 -11.58 8.30
C SER A 52 9.30 -12.38 8.76
N GLY A 53 8.16 -12.18 8.12
CA GLY A 53 6.88 -12.84 8.46
C GLY A 53 6.06 -12.15 9.56
N GLY A 54 6.61 -11.17 10.28
CA GLY A 54 5.88 -10.37 11.27
C GLY A 54 5.30 -9.09 10.67
N ALA A 55 4.10 -8.67 11.08
CA ALA A 55 3.54 -7.39 10.69
C ALA A 55 4.27 -6.23 11.39
N ILE A 56 4.75 -5.26 10.61
CA ILE A 56 5.51 -4.10 11.13
C ILE A 56 4.76 -2.78 10.96
N ALA A 57 3.82 -2.70 10.01
CA ALA A 57 2.95 -1.54 9.84
C ALA A 57 1.62 -1.98 9.22
N TRP A 58 0.53 -1.37 9.65
CA TRP A 58 -0.78 -1.58 9.05
C TRP A 58 -1.61 -0.32 9.18
N THR A 59 -2.58 -0.17 8.30
CA THR A 59 -3.57 0.92 8.38
C THR A 59 -4.90 0.43 7.83
N SER A 60 -5.98 0.98 8.37
CA SER A 60 -7.30 0.91 7.78
C SER A 60 -7.92 2.28 7.91
N LYS A 61 -8.21 2.92 6.78
CA LYS A 61 -8.61 4.32 6.73
C LYS A 61 -9.67 4.55 5.68
N ARG A 62 -10.77 5.19 6.07
CA ARG A 62 -11.78 5.70 5.14
C ARG A 62 -11.18 6.81 4.27
N GLN A 63 -11.39 6.72 2.96
CA GLN A 63 -10.91 7.69 1.99
C GLN A 63 -11.54 9.07 2.26
N LYS A 64 -10.80 10.14 1.96
CA LYS A 64 -11.28 11.51 2.17
C LYS A 64 -12.37 11.89 1.15
N CYS A 65 -12.23 11.39 -0.07
CA CYS A 65 -13.13 11.62 -1.19
C CYS A 65 -13.91 10.34 -1.49
N VAL A 66 -15.07 10.49 -2.13
CA VAL A 66 -15.82 9.36 -2.69
C VAL A 66 -15.13 8.96 -3.99
N ALA A 67 -14.75 7.68 -4.10
CA ALA A 67 -14.23 7.14 -5.35
C ALA A 67 -15.37 7.02 -6.37
N THR A 68 -15.11 7.34 -7.63
CA THR A 68 -16.07 7.16 -8.72
C THR A 68 -16.06 5.74 -9.28
N SER A 69 -15.01 4.95 -9.00
CA SER A 69 -14.89 3.55 -9.42
C SER A 69 -14.07 2.72 -8.43
N THR A 70 -14.17 1.39 -8.53
CA THR A 70 -13.34 0.46 -7.76
C THR A 70 -11.85 0.67 -8.04
N SER A 71 -11.47 0.94 -9.29
CA SER A 71 -10.09 1.19 -9.69
C SER A 71 -9.53 2.47 -9.06
N GLU A 72 -10.36 3.51 -8.97
CA GLU A 72 -9.95 4.75 -8.29
C GLU A 72 -9.76 4.53 -6.79
N ALA A 73 -10.64 3.73 -6.16
CA ALA A 73 -10.49 3.34 -4.76
C ALA A 73 -9.19 2.54 -4.54
N GLU A 74 -8.90 1.56 -5.40
CA GLU A 74 -7.64 0.79 -5.39
C GLU A 74 -6.43 1.71 -5.55
N ASN A 75 -6.45 2.66 -6.49
CA ASN A 75 -5.35 3.60 -6.72
C ASN A 75 -5.12 4.54 -5.52
N MET A 76 -6.20 5.01 -4.89
CA MET A 76 -6.10 5.80 -3.65
C MET A 76 -5.52 4.99 -2.49
N ALA A 77 -5.87 3.71 -2.37
CA ALA A 77 -5.26 2.83 -1.38
C ALA A 77 -3.77 2.61 -1.67
N ILE A 78 -3.40 2.37 -2.93
CA ILE A 78 -2.00 2.21 -3.36
C ILE A 78 -1.19 3.44 -2.99
N LYS A 79 -1.68 4.64 -3.30
CA LYS A 79 -1.01 5.89 -2.90
C LYS A 79 -0.74 5.93 -1.39
N HIS A 80 -1.76 5.61 -0.59
CA HIS A 80 -1.61 5.59 0.86
C HIS A 80 -0.59 4.54 1.33
N GLY A 81 -0.62 3.34 0.75
CA GLY A 81 0.36 2.29 1.01
C GLY A 81 1.77 2.73 0.63
N SER A 82 1.96 3.39 -0.52
CA SER A 82 3.26 3.91 -0.96
C SER A 82 3.85 4.96 -0.02
N ASP A 83 3.03 5.83 0.57
CA ASP A 83 3.50 6.79 1.56
C ASP A 83 4.08 6.08 2.80
N ILE A 84 3.38 5.04 3.29
CA ILE A 84 3.84 4.21 4.42
C ILE A 84 5.09 3.43 4.04
N ALA A 85 5.15 2.96 2.80
CA ALA A 85 6.26 2.20 2.25
C ALA A 85 7.56 3.03 2.20
N ILE A 86 7.47 4.29 1.75
CA ILE A 86 8.59 5.23 1.75
C ILE A 86 9.02 5.56 3.18
N TRP A 87 8.05 5.81 4.06
CA TRP A 87 8.33 6.05 5.48
C TRP A 87 9.06 4.87 6.13
N LEU A 88 8.59 3.64 5.88
CA LEU A 88 9.22 2.41 6.35
C LEU A 88 10.66 2.27 5.86
N ARG A 89 10.94 2.61 4.60
CA ARG A 89 12.29 2.60 4.05
C ARG A 89 13.20 3.53 4.85
N ASN A 90 12.78 4.78 5.05
CA ASN A 90 13.56 5.77 5.79
C ASN A 90 13.80 5.36 7.26
N VAL A 91 12.81 4.73 7.89
CA VAL A 91 12.95 4.20 9.26
C VAL A 91 13.99 3.09 9.31
N MET A 92 13.99 2.19 8.33
CA MET A 92 14.95 1.07 8.29
C MET A 92 16.37 1.55 8.00
N ASP A 93 16.51 2.52 7.09
CA ASP A 93 17.76 3.21 6.82
C ASP A 93 18.31 3.86 8.10
N TYR A 94 17.46 4.56 8.86
CA TYR A 94 17.83 5.16 10.15
C TYR A 94 18.26 4.14 11.20
N LEU A 95 17.64 2.95 11.22
CA LEU A 95 18.00 1.86 12.14
C LEU A 95 19.30 1.14 11.74
N GLY A 96 20.01 1.58 10.71
CA GLY A 96 21.24 0.96 10.23
C GLY A 96 21.01 -0.38 9.54
N ARG A 97 19.75 -0.76 9.30
CA ARG A 97 19.39 -1.83 8.38
C ARG A 97 19.34 -1.23 6.99
N ASN A 98 20.52 -0.94 6.42
CA ASN A 98 20.65 -0.44 5.05
C ASN A 98 19.86 -1.38 4.12
N LEU A 99 18.68 -0.92 3.66
CA LEU A 99 17.81 -1.61 2.71
C LEU A 99 18.14 -1.17 1.28
#